data_AF-A0A7J2WTG3-F1
#
_entry.id   AF-A0A7J2WTG3-F1
#
_cell.length_a   1.000
_cell.length_b   1.000
_cell.length_c   1.000
_cell.angle_alpha   90.00
_cell.angle_beta   90.00
_cell.angle_gamma   90.00
#
_symmetry.space_group_name_H-M   'P 1'
#
loop_
_entity.id
_entity.type
_entity.pdbx_description
1 polymer ?
#
loop_
_entity_poly.entity_id
_entity_poly.type
_entity_poly.pdbx_seq_one_letter_code
_entity_poly.pdbx_strand_id
1 'polypeptide(L)' 'MKEELVVRRIADGTVIDHIPAGRALRVLKLLGITGEREGIVAL' A
#
# COMPACT_ATOMS: atom_id res chain seq x y z
N MET A 1 4.47 -23.28 0.36
CA MET A 1 5.12 -22.31 1.27
C MET A 1 3.99 -21.52 1.91
N LYS A 2 3.98 -21.34 3.23
CA LYS A 2 2.94 -20.48 3.85
C LYS A 2 3.25 -19.04 3.45
N GLU A 3 2.27 -18.36 2.88
CA GLU A 3 2.35 -16.91 2.70
C GLU A 3 2.22 -16.27 4.08
N GLU A 4 3.33 -15.74 4.58
CA GLU A 4 3.31 -14.90 5.76
C GLU A 4 2.92 -13.48 5.36
N LEU A 5 2.06 -12.88 6.17
CA LEU A 5 1.69 -11.49 6.02
C LEU A 5 2.89 -10.61 6.38
N VAL A 6 3.48 -9.96 5.37
CA VAL A 6 4.58 -9.00 5.56
C VAL A 6 4.08 -7.72 6.23
N VAL A 7 2.80 -7.40 6.03
CA VAL A 7 2.11 -6.25 6.62
C VAL A 7 0.93 -6.69 7.47
N ARG A 8 0.62 -5.92 8.52
CA ARG A 8 -0.55 -6.17 9.37
C ARG A 8 -1.84 -5.91 8.58
N ARG A 9 -2.90 -6.69 8.86
CA ARG A 9 -4.25 -6.42 8.34
C ARG A 9 -4.75 -5.04 8.79
N ILE A 10 -5.53 -4.38 7.93
CA ILE A 10 -6.21 -3.13 8.23
C ILE A 10 -7.67 -3.39 8.62
N ALA A 11 -8.23 -2.55 9.49
CA ALA A 11 -9.65 -2.59 9.84
C ALA A 11 -10.50 -1.85 8.79
N ASP A 12 -10.05 -0.64 8.41
CA ASP A 12 -10.73 0.23 7.45
C ASP A 12 -9.69 0.89 6.53
N GLY A 13 -10.01 1.00 5.23
CA GLY A 13 -9.16 1.62 4.23
C GLY A 13 -9.22 0.93 2.88
N THR A 14 -8.14 1.04 2.10
CA THR A 14 -8.05 0.49 0.74
C THR A 14 -6.83 -0.42 0.63
N VAL A 15 -7.03 -1.63 0.12
CA VAL A 15 -5.96 -2.57 -0.22
C VAL A 15 -5.82 -2.58 -1.74
N ILE A 16 -4.66 -2.17 -2.24
CA ILE A 16 -4.33 -2.26 -3.66
C ILE A 16 -3.37 -3.43 -3.82
N ASP A 17 -3.90 -4.56 -4.26
CA ASP A 17 -3.15 -5.80 -4.40
C ASP A 17 -2.69 -6.01 -5.86
N HIS A 18 -1.84 -7.01 -6.09
CA HIS A 18 -1.34 -7.44 -7.41
C HIS A 18 -0.60 -6.34 -8.18
N ILE A 19 0.03 -5.40 -7.48
CA ILE A 19 0.92 -4.40 -8.08
C ILE A 19 2.21 -5.10 -8.53
N PRO A 20 2.67 -4.94 -9.79
CA PRO A 20 3.94 -5.49 -10.22
C PRO A 20 5.11 -4.98 -9.37
N ALA A 21 6.12 -5.83 -9.16
CA ALA A 21 7.29 -5.48 -8.35
C ALA A 21 7.91 -4.14 -8.78
N GLY A 22 8.22 -3.29 -7.79
CA GLY A 22 8.81 -1.96 -8.01
C GLY A 22 7.83 -0.89 -8.52
N ARG A 23 6.52 -1.15 -8.60
CA ARG A 23 5.52 -0.17 -9.05
C ARG A 23 4.74 0.53 -7.93
N ALA A 24 4.79 0.05 -6.69
CA ALA A 24 3.99 0.57 -5.59
C ALA A 24 4.13 2.10 -5.38
N LEU A 25 5.36 2.63 -5.37
CA LEU A 25 5.59 4.07 -5.23
C LEU A 25 5.04 4.91 -6.40
N ARG A 26 4.96 4.33 -7.60
CA ARG A 26 4.33 5.01 -8.76
C ARG A 26 2.82 5.09 -8.59
N VAL A 27 2.19 4.06 -8.01
CA VAL A 27 0.75 4.07 -7.72
C VAL A 27 0.43 5.18 -6.72
N LEU A 28 1.20 5.31 -5.63
CA LEU A 28 1.03 6.41 -4.67
C LEU A 28 1.10 7.78 -5.35
N LYS A 29 2.09 7.99 -6.22
CA LYS A 29 2.25 9.24 -6.98
C LYS A 29 1.06 9.51 -7.92
N LEU A 30 0.56 8.49 -8.62
CA LEU A 30 -0.58 8.63 -9.53
C LEU A 30 -1.87 9.01 -8.77
N LEU A 31 -2.05 8.45 -7.57
CA LEU A 31 -3.17 8.75 -6.69
C LEU A 31 -2.99 10.07 -5.90
N GLY A 32 -1.86 10.77 -6.08
CA GLY A 32 -1.58 12.01 -5.35
C GLY A 32 -1.34 11.81 -3.84
N ILE A 33 -0.95 10.61 -3.41
CA ILE A 33 -0.62 10.31 -2.02
C ILE A 33 0.83 10.77 -1.78
N THR A 34 0.98 11.93 -1.15
CA THR A 34 2.26 12.64 -0.97
C THR A 34 2.84 12.57 0.44
N GLY A 35 2.06 12.13 1.44
CA GLY A 35 2.44 12.18 2.85
C GLY A 35 2.17 13.52 3.54
N GLU A 36 1.58 14.49 2.83
CA GLU A 36 1.20 15.80 3.39
C GLU A 36 -0.13 15.77 4.17
N ARG A 37 -0.85 14.64 4.11
CA ARG A 37 -2.16 14.44 4.74
C ARG A 37 -2.09 13.30 5.75
N GLU A 38 -3.03 13.32 6.69
CA GLU A 38 -3.19 12.23 7.67
C GLU A 38 -3.54 10.91 6.98
N GLY A 39 -3.01 9.81 7.51
CA GLY A 39 -3.22 8.46 6.99
C GLY A 39 -1.95 7.61 7.09
N ILE A 40 -2.10 6.32 7.36
CA ILE A 40 -0.97 5.37 7.40
C ILE A 40 -0.94 4.62 6.07
N VAL A 41 0.23 4.57 5.44
CA VAL A 41 0.50 3.77 4.25
C VAL A 41 1.53 2.70 4.60
N ALA A 42 1.24 1.45 4.22
CA ALA A 42 2.16 0.32 4.32
C ALA A 42 2.27 -0.35 2.94
N LEU A 43 3.47 -0.83 2.59
CA LEU A 43 3.81 -1.43 1.30
C LEU A 43 4.38 -2.84 1.51
#